data_AF-A0A7Y9XJY9-F1
#
_entry.id   AF-A0A7Y9XJY9-F1
#
_cell.length_a   1.000
_cell.length_b   1.000
_cell.length_c   1.000
_cell.angle_alpha   90.00
_cell.angle_beta   90.00
_cell.angle_gamma   90.00
#
_symmetry.space_group_name_H-M   'P 1'
#
loop_
_entity.id
_entity.type
_entity.pdbx_description
1 polymer ?
#
loop_
_entity_poly.entity_id
_entity_poly.type
_entity_poly.pdbx_seq_one_letter_code
_entity_poly.pdbx_strand_id
1 'polypeptide(L)' 'MSAILKQLQGDDIPAEYRHPDRDTLFQVVADNGEAFMFTSELDAAAKVVELTEREAKP' A
#
# COMPACT_ATOMS: atom_id res chain seq x y z
N MET A 1 9.77 -0.14 12.44
CA MET A 1 9.14 -0.53 11.17
C MET A 1 7.69 -0.17 11.24
N SER A 2 7.51 1.11 10.99
CA SER A 2 6.20 1.62 10.61
C SER A 2 5.95 1.28 9.14
N ALA A 3 4.69 1.12 8.79
CA ALA A 3 4.27 1.08 7.38
C ALA A 3 3.11 2.05 7.21
N ILE A 4 3.15 2.83 6.14
CA ILE A 4 2.16 3.87 5.84
C ILE A 4 1.30 3.38 4.69
N LEU A 5 -0.01 3.28 4.93
CA LEU A 5 -1.01 3.07 3.89
C LEU A 5 -1.41 4.41 3.28
N LYS A 6 -1.28 4.54 1.97
CA LYS A 6 -1.78 5.68 1.18
C LYS A 6 -2.80 5.17 0.17
N GLN A 7 -3.97 5.78 0.15
CA GLN A 7 -4.93 5.55 -0.90
C GLN A 7 -4.66 6.55 -2.03
N LEU A 8 -4.49 6.06 -3.24
CA LEU A 8 -4.33 6.82 -4.48
C LEU A 8 -5.63 6.71 -5.25
N GLN A 9 -6.19 7.83 -5.68
CA GLN A 9 -7.44 7.88 -6.45
C GLN A 9 -7.27 8.77 -7.67
N GLY A 10 -7.87 8.36 -8.79
CA GLY A 10 -7.89 9.14 -10.03
C GLY A 10 -6.50 9.63 -10.45
N ASP A 11 -6.24 10.93 -10.23
CA ASP A 11 -4.99 11.58 -10.64
C ASP A 11 -3.77 11.25 -9.78
N ASP A 12 -3.96 10.80 -8.54
CA ASP A 12 -2.87 10.34 -7.67
C ASP A 12 -2.34 8.96 -8.09
N ILE A 13 -3.07 8.23 -8.95
CA ILE A 13 -2.65 6.94 -9.48
C ILE A 13 -1.62 7.16 -10.60
N PRO A 14 -0.41 6.57 -10.50
CA PRO A 14 0.60 6.66 -11.55
C PRO A 14 0.04 6.14 -12.87
N ALA A 15 0.40 6.78 -13.99
CA ALA A 15 -0.14 6.43 -15.31
C ALA A 15 0.05 4.95 -15.68
N GLU A 16 1.12 4.31 -15.19
CA GLU A 16 1.41 2.89 -15.39
C GLU A 16 0.41 1.95 -14.71
N TYR A 17 -0.28 2.43 -13.67
CA TYR A 17 -1.27 1.67 -12.89
C TYR A 17 -2.69 2.21 -13.05
N ARG A 18 -2.86 3.32 -13.79
CA ARG A 18 -4.14 3.95 -14.06
C ARG A 18 -4.92 3.06 -15.03
N HIS A 19 -5.95 2.40 -14.53
CA HIS A 19 -6.83 1.55 -15.33
C HIS A 19 -8.22 2.17 -15.44
N PRO A 20 -8.89 2.04 -16.59
CA PRO A 20 -10.24 2.57 -16.78
C PRO A 20 -11.29 1.92 -15.85
N ASP A 21 -11.03 0.69 -15.38
CA ASP A 21 -11.87 -0.01 -14.40
C ASP A 21 -11.37 0.16 -12.95
N ARG A 22 -10.41 1.06 -12.71
CA ARG A 22 -9.69 1.15 -11.44
C ARG A 22 -9.41 2.59 -11.04
N ASP A 23 -10.37 3.18 -10.35
CA ASP A 23 -10.28 4.53 -9.78
C ASP A 23 -9.56 4.58 -8.44
N THR A 24 -9.16 3.43 -7.87
CA THR A 24 -8.54 3.37 -6.55
C THR A 24 -7.39 2.35 -6.52
N LEU A 25 -6.27 2.81 -5.97
CA LEU A 25 -5.09 2.00 -5.65
C LEU A 25 -4.66 2.29 -4.22
N PHE A 26 -4.01 1.32 -3.60
CA PHE A 26 -3.51 1.43 -2.25
C PHE A 26 -2.00 1.19 -2.28
N GLN A 27 -1.24 2.18 -1.86
CA GLN A 27 0.21 2.12 -1.76
C GLN A 27 0.61 1.95 -0.30
N VAL A 28 1.33 0.87 0.00
CA VAL A 28 1.92 0.62 1.31
C VAL A 28 3.40 0.95 1.24
N VAL A 29 3.84 1.95 1.99
CA VAL A 29 5.25 2.35 2.07
C VAL A 29 5.82 1.86 3.39
N ALA A 30 6.78 0.95 3.33
CA ALA A 30 7.52 0.45 4.47
C ALA A 30 8.61 1.43 4.91
N ASP A 31 9.02 1.34 6.18
CA ASP A 31 10.08 2.15 6.79
C ASP A 31 11.42 2.10 6.04
N ASN A 32 11.70 0.98 5.39
CA ASN A 32 12.91 0.76 4.58
C ASN A 32 12.86 1.42 3.19
N GLY A 33 11.77 2.13 2.87
CA GLY A 33 11.56 2.78 1.58
C GLY A 33 10.94 1.89 0.51
N GLU A 34 10.62 0.62 0.80
CA GLU A 34 9.90 -0.24 -0.14
C GLU A 34 8.44 0.20 -0.25
N ALA A 35 7.97 0.41 -1.48
CA ALA A 35 6.57 0.72 -1.77
C ALA A 35 5.91 -0.48 -2.46
N PHE A 36 4.81 -0.95 -1.89
CA PHE A 36 3.98 -2.02 -2.42
C PHE A 36 2.65 -1.45 -2.90
N MET A 37 2.23 -1.81 -4.11
CA MET A 37 0.97 -1.35 -4.68
C MET A 37 -0.05 -2.48 -4.66
N PHE A 38 -1.22 -2.17 -4.13
CA PHE A 38 -2.34 -3.07 -3.96
C PHE A 38 -3.59 -2.44 -4.51
N THR A 39 -4.54 -3.29 -4.84
CA THR A 39 -5.75 -2.88 -5.56
C THR A 39 -7.00 -3.15 -4.75
N SER A 40 -6.80 -3.72 -3.57
CA SER A 40 -7.77 -4.00 -2.54
C SER A 40 -7.23 -3.41 -1.25
N GLU A 41 -8.08 -2.70 -0.53
CA GLU A 41 -7.74 -2.16 0.78
C GLU A 41 -7.35 -3.27 1.76
N LEU A 42 -8.04 -4.42 1.68
CA LEU A 42 -7.81 -5.56 2.56
C LEU A 42 -6.40 -6.12 2.43
N ASP A 43 -5.93 -6.30 1.19
CA ASP A 43 -4.57 -6.80 0.92
C ASP A 43 -3.52 -5.79 1.38
N ALA A 44 -3.79 -4.50 1.18
CA ALA A 44 -2.90 -3.42 1.60
C ALA A 44 -2.80 -3.32 3.13
N ALA A 45 -3.94 -3.39 3.82
CA ALA A 45 -4.01 -3.39 5.28
C ALA A 45 -3.33 -4.63 5.87
N ALA A 46 -3.55 -5.81 5.30
CA ALA A 46 -2.86 -7.03 5.70
C ALA A 46 -1.34 -6.89 5.56
N LYS A 47 -0.86 -6.23 4.51
CA LYS A 47 0.58 -5.97 4.33
C LYS A 47 1.14 -4.99 5.37
N VAL A 48 0.42 -3.93 5.67
CA VAL A 48 0.81 -2.96 6.72
C VAL A 48 0.94 -3.66 8.06
N VAL A 49 -0.04 -4.48 8.41
CA VAL A 49 -0.04 -5.29 9.65
C VAL A 49 1.14 -6.26 9.65
N GLU A 50 1.39 -6.98 8.55
CA GLU A 50 2.56 -7.86 8.45
C GLU A 50 3.89 -7.11 8.69
N LEU A 51 4.02 -5.90 8.12
CA LEU A 51 5.23 -5.09 8.24
C LEU A 51 5.43 -4.53 9.65
N THR A 52 4.34 -4.17 10.35
CA THR A 52 4.41 -3.66 11.73
C THR A 52 4.52 -4.79 12.76
N GLU A 53 3.86 -5.93 12.55
CA GLU A 53 3.92 -7.10 13.44
C GLU A 53 5.27 -7.83 13.37
N ARG A 54 5.99 -7.76 12.24
CA ARG A 54 7.34 -8.34 12.11
C ARG A 54 8.36 -7.76 13.10
N GLU A 55 8.09 -6.61 13.72
CA GLU A 55 8.90 -6.08 14.84
C GLU A 55 8.49 -6.57 16.22
N ALA A 56 7.28 -7.13 16.36
CA ALA A 56 6.77 -7.61 17.63
C ALA A 56 7.24 -9.04 17.94
N LYS A 57 8.41 -9.44 17.44
CA LYS A 57 9.03 -10.71 17.83
C LYS A 57 10.19 -10.42 18.82
N PRO A 58 10.05 -10.79 20.10
CA PRO A 58 11.06 -10.57 21.14
C PRO A 58 12.33 -11.40 20.94
#